data_AF-A0A9E1UXF6-F1
#
_entry.id   AF-A0A9E1UXF6-F1
#
_cell.length_a   1.000
_cell.length_b   1.000
_cell.length_c   1.000
_cell.angle_alpha   90.00
_cell.angle_beta   90.00
_cell.angle_gamma   90.00
#
_symmetry.space_group_name_H-M   'P 1'
#
loop_
_entity.id
_entity.type
_entity.pdbx_description
1 polymer ?
#
loop_
_entity_poly.entity_id
_entity_poly.type
_entity_poly.pdbx_seq_one_letter_code
_entity_poly.pdbx_strand_id
1 'polypeptide(L)'
;MRIRVTWRLTAALLGMCLAIPHARAQQADAHPGAILYVSLDGNDAWSGNLRAPNGGRTDGPFATIGRARDAIRVMKKAGPLPDGGVAVHLRAGAYELAATFSLTAEDAGREGAPIVYRAHPGEKVILTGGRSISGFVPHKGRVLKADVGKQGFKGIRFLQLLFNGERQILARYPNFDPQNPHGGGFAYVDGQPLNMYKPLPGGENVRTIQCKPRDIRAWARPELGEVIIFPRYNWNNVSARIASADPAKGTITLTKNIADPKHPQSRSIRPLDRFYVRNLPEELDAPGEWFLDQDTWTLYFWPPAPLAGATLRAPILDRLISIGPKANHIQFRGFVMEGCDGTAIDVRDADSCLIAGNTIHDTGGKLAWSAAVVIRGGRNCG
;
A
#
# COMPACT_ATOMS: atom_id res chain seq x y z
N MET A 1 60.05 55.70 -8.99
CA MET A 1 60.59 54.64 -8.11
C MET A 1 59.55 53.52 -8.08
N ARG A 2 59.87 52.37 -8.69
CA ARG A 2 58.95 51.25 -8.95
C ARG A 2 58.91 50.33 -7.73
N ILE A 3 57.72 49.94 -7.27
CA ILE A 3 57.55 48.71 -6.48
C ILE A 3 56.46 47.88 -7.15
N ARG A 4 56.88 46.76 -7.73
CA ARG A 4 56.06 45.71 -8.32
C ARG A 4 55.56 44.81 -7.18
N VAL A 5 54.27 44.52 -7.13
CA VAL A 5 53.73 43.38 -6.37
C VAL A 5 53.19 42.38 -7.37
N THR A 6 53.92 41.27 -7.51
CA THR A 6 53.60 40.12 -8.34
C THR A 6 52.54 39.26 -7.67
N TRP A 7 51.38 39.10 -8.32
CA TRP A 7 50.39 38.09 -7.96
C TRP A 7 50.82 36.75 -8.55
N ARG A 8 51.03 35.74 -7.69
CA ARG A 8 51.27 34.36 -8.12
C ARG A 8 49.93 33.74 -8.52
N LEU A 9 49.79 33.40 -9.80
CA LEU A 9 48.74 32.53 -10.33
C LEU A 9 49.02 31.09 -9.88
N THR A 10 48.17 30.54 -9.03
CA THR A 10 48.05 29.09 -8.85
C THR A 10 47.06 28.56 -9.89
N ALA A 11 47.55 27.71 -10.78
CA ALA A 11 46.75 27.06 -11.81
C ALA A 11 45.70 26.12 -11.18
N ALA A 12 44.43 26.36 -11.46
CA ALA A 12 43.36 25.40 -11.20
C ALA A 12 43.34 24.36 -12.33
N LEU A 13 43.63 23.10 -12.00
CA LEU A 13 43.38 21.96 -12.87
C LEU A 13 41.86 21.83 -13.06
N LEU A 14 41.36 22.19 -14.25
CA LEU A 14 40.02 21.84 -14.69
C LEU A 14 39.96 20.32 -14.90
N GLY A 15 39.39 19.61 -13.93
CA GLY A 15 38.94 18.23 -14.11
C GLY A 15 37.76 18.22 -15.07
N MET A 16 37.99 17.83 -16.30
CA MET A 16 36.98 17.65 -17.33
C MET A 16 36.12 16.42 -16.95
N CYS A 17 35.02 16.64 -16.22
CA CYS A 17 34.00 15.61 -16.01
C CYS A 17 33.32 15.32 -17.35
N LEU A 18 33.81 14.31 -18.06
CA LEU A 18 33.06 13.65 -19.13
C LEU A 18 31.81 13.04 -18.50
N ALA A 19 30.68 13.75 -18.61
CA ALA A 19 29.38 13.17 -18.37
C ALA A 19 29.18 12.08 -19.42
N ILE A 20 29.35 10.82 -19.03
CA ILE A 20 28.92 9.68 -19.84
C ILE A 20 27.39 9.70 -19.77
N PRO A 21 26.66 10.05 -20.84
CA PRO A 21 25.22 9.90 -20.85
C PRO A 21 24.95 8.41 -20.65
N HIS A 22 24.41 8.06 -19.48
CA HIS A 22 23.81 6.76 -19.28
C HIS A 22 22.54 6.77 -20.13
N ALA A 23 22.69 6.44 -21.41
CA ALA A 23 21.58 6.00 -22.22
C ALA A 23 20.96 4.84 -21.44
N ARG A 24 19.80 5.09 -20.83
CA ARG A 24 18.99 4.05 -20.23
C ARG A 24 18.60 3.16 -21.39
N ALA A 25 19.34 2.08 -21.59
CA ALA A 25 18.96 1.06 -22.55
C ALA A 25 17.59 0.54 -22.09
N GLN A 26 16.54 1.08 -22.69
CA GLN A 26 15.25 0.41 -22.75
C GLN A 26 15.57 -0.90 -23.44
N GLN A 27 15.69 -1.98 -22.66
CA GLN A 27 15.81 -3.31 -23.21
C GLN A 27 14.58 -3.50 -24.09
N ALA A 28 14.78 -3.44 -25.42
CA ALA A 28 13.71 -3.62 -26.37
C ALA A 28 13.07 -4.97 -26.06
N ASP A 29 11.78 -4.97 -25.73
CA ASP A 29 11.08 -6.22 -25.46
C ASP A 29 11.18 -7.09 -26.71
N ALA A 30 11.69 -8.31 -26.56
CA ALA A 30 11.66 -9.29 -27.63
C ALA A 30 10.21 -9.40 -28.15
N HIS A 31 10.04 -9.48 -29.47
CA HIS A 31 8.72 -9.65 -30.06
C HIS A 31 8.10 -10.96 -29.53
N PRO A 32 6.93 -10.91 -28.88
CA PRO A 32 6.33 -12.10 -28.31
C PRO A 32 5.84 -13.05 -29.41
N GLY A 33 6.04 -14.35 -29.22
CA GLY A 33 5.56 -15.37 -30.15
C GLY A 33 4.05 -15.55 -30.14
N ALA A 34 3.40 -15.16 -29.04
CA ALA A 34 1.94 -15.05 -28.93
C ALA A 34 1.53 -13.85 -28.07
N ILE A 35 0.38 -13.25 -28.37
CA ILE A 35 -0.21 -12.17 -27.60
C ILE A 35 -1.62 -12.57 -27.17
N LEU A 36 -1.89 -12.48 -25.87
CA LEU A 36 -3.21 -12.59 -25.29
C LEU A 36 -3.64 -11.23 -24.74
N TYR A 37 -4.94 -10.94 -24.81
CA TYR A 37 -5.53 -9.71 -24.34
C TYR A 37 -6.50 -9.96 -23.19
N VAL A 38 -6.52 -9.02 -22.25
CA VAL A 38 -7.45 -9.00 -21.12
C VAL A 38 -8.07 -7.60 -21.07
N SER A 39 -9.37 -7.49 -20.88
CA SER A 39 -10.12 -6.23 -20.89
C SER A 39 -11.33 -6.29 -19.95
N LEU A 40 -11.74 -5.15 -19.39
CA LEU A 40 -12.98 -5.04 -18.62
C LEU A 40 -14.25 -5.27 -19.46
N ASP A 41 -14.16 -5.20 -20.80
CA ASP A 41 -15.24 -5.56 -21.73
C ASP A 41 -15.14 -7.02 -22.24
N GLY A 42 -14.17 -7.76 -21.73
CA GLY A 42 -13.82 -9.12 -22.12
C GLY A 42 -14.76 -10.19 -21.60
N ASN A 43 -14.49 -11.43 -22.01
CA ASN A 43 -15.20 -12.62 -21.54
C ASN A 43 -14.23 -13.80 -21.43
N ASP A 44 -14.24 -14.49 -20.29
CA ASP A 44 -13.33 -15.61 -20.04
C ASP A 44 -13.66 -16.87 -20.88
N ALA A 45 -14.79 -16.89 -21.59
CA ALA A 45 -15.13 -17.91 -22.58
C ALA A 45 -14.52 -17.65 -23.98
N TRP A 46 -13.99 -16.45 -24.24
CA TRP A 46 -13.39 -16.11 -25.53
C TRP A 46 -11.95 -16.64 -25.66
N SER A 47 -11.34 -16.44 -26.83
CA SER A 47 -9.99 -16.92 -27.13
C SER A 47 -8.89 -16.08 -26.48
N GLY A 48 -9.16 -14.80 -26.21
CA GLY A 48 -8.17 -13.84 -25.75
C GLY A 48 -7.25 -13.31 -26.86
N ASN A 49 -7.40 -13.75 -28.11
CA ASN A 49 -6.48 -13.38 -29.21
C ASN A 49 -6.80 -12.02 -29.85
N LEU A 50 -7.97 -11.46 -29.57
CA LEU A 50 -8.41 -10.18 -30.12
C LEU A 50 -8.29 -9.07 -29.07
N ARG A 51 -7.75 -7.93 -29.49
CA ARG A 51 -7.57 -6.74 -28.63
C ARG A 51 -8.87 -6.13 -28.09
N ALA A 52 -9.98 -6.40 -28.76
CA ALA A 52 -11.32 -5.93 -28.47
C ALA A 52 -12.34 -6.99 -28.91
N PRO A 53 -13.56 -7.01 -28.36
CA PRO A 53 -14.63 -7.88 -28.82
C PRO A 53 -14.85 -7.73 -30.33
N ASN A 54 -15.04 -8.84 -31.04
CA ASN A 54 -15.46 -8.78 -32.43
C ASN A 54 -16.91 -8.25 -32.54
N GLY A 55 -17.35 -7.86 -33.74
CA GLY A 55 -18.68 -7.26 -33.93
C GLY A 55 -19.85 -8.12 -33.45
N GLY A 56 -19.70 -9.46 -33.50
CA GLY A 56 -20.70 -10.41 -32.99
C GLY A 56 -20.60 -10.72 -31.50
N ARG A 57 -19.59 -10.19 -30.79
CA ARG A 57 -19.25 -10.54 -29.40
C ARG A 57 -19.13 -12.05 -29.18
N THR A 58 -18.68 -12.78 -30.19
CA THR A 58 -18.44 -14.23 -30.13
C THR A 58 -16.99 -14.55 -29.77
N ASP A 59 -16.09 -13.58 -29.92
CA ASP A 59 -14.69 -13.66 -29.53
C ASP A 59 -14.14 -12.28 -29.15
N GLY A 60 -13.02 -12.24 -28.44
CA GLY A 60 -12.48 -11.02 -27.85
C GLY A 60 -11.38 -11.28 -26.81
N PRO A 61 -11.04 -10.27 -26.02
CA PRO A 61 -10.11 -10.40 -24.89
C PRO A 61 -10.74 -11.21 -23.75
N PHE A 62 -9.92 -11.85 -22.91
CA PHE A 62 -10.40 -12.40 -21.64
C PHE A 62 -10.89 -11.29 -20.70
N ALA A 63 -11.76 -11.63 -19.75
CA ALA A 63 -12.18 -10.70 -18.70
C ALA A 63 -11.15 -10.62 -17.57
N THR A 64 -10.45 -11.72 -17.29
CA THR A 64 -9.55 -11.82 -16.13
C THR A 64 -8.11 -12.21 -16.50
N ILE A 65 -7.15 -11.69 -15.71
CA ILE A 65 -5.74 -12.10 -15.79
C ILE A 65 -5.55 -13.59 -15.45
N GLY A 66 -6.40 -14.13 -14.56
CA GLY A 66 -6.44 -15.54 -14.20
C GLY A 66 -6.70 -16.43 -15.41
N ARG A 67 -7.70 -16.06 -16.23
CA ARG A 67 -8.02 -16.81 -17.43
C ARG A 67 -6.89 -16.80 -18.47
N ALA A 68 -6.17 -15.69 -18.60
CA ALA A 68 -5.00 -15.61 -19.48
C ALA A 68 -3.88 -16.57 -19.04
N ARG A 69 -3.59 -16.65 -17.73
CA ARG A 69 -2.66 -17.65 -17.18
C ARG A 69 -3.12 -19.07 -17.54
N ASP A 70 -4.40 -19.36 -17.35
CA ASP A 70 -4.94 -20.70 -17.60
C ASP A 70 -4.87 -21.06 -19.10
N ALA A 71 -5.04 -20.09 -20.01
CA ALA A 71 -4.83 -20.28 -21.45
C ALA A 71 -3.36 -20.64 -21.76
N ILE A 72 -2.40 -19.96 -21.12
CA ILE A 72 -0.96 -20.27 -21.28
C ILE A 72 -0.66 -21.69 -20.78
N ARG A 73 -1.27 -22.13 -19.67
CA ARG A 73 -1.13 -23.51 -19.18
C ARG A 73 -1.65 -24.53 -20.19
N VAL A 74 -2.76 -24.24 -20.86
CA VAL A 74 -3.27 -25.08 -21.96
C VAL A 74 -2.29 -25.11 -23.14
N MET A 75 -1.73 -23.97 -23.54
CA MET A 75 -0.70 -23.92 -24.59
C MET A 75 0.51 -24.80 -24.25
N LYS A 76 1.01 -24.72 -23.01
CA LYS A 76 2.14 -25.54 -22.52
C LYS A 76 1.84 -27.04 -22.54
N LYS A 77 0.58 -27.44 -22.36
CA LYS A 77 0.16 -28.85 -22.45
C LYS A 77 0.07 -29.33 -23.90
N ALA A 78 -0.23 -28.43 -24.84
CA ALA A 78 -0.30 -28.74 -26.26
C ALA A 78 1.09 -28.78 -26.93
N GLY A 79 2.09 -28.10 -26.37
CA GLY A 79 3.45 -28.08 -26.88
C GLY A 79 4.36 -27.06 -26.18
N PRO A 80 5.62 -26.93 -26.60
CA PRO A 80 6.50 -25.89 -26.09
C PRO A 80 5.92 -24.49 -26.38
N LEU A 81 6.17 -23.54 -25.48
CA LEU A 81 5.86 -22.13 -25.74
C LEU A 81 6.60 -21.65 -27.00
N PRO A 82 5.96 -20.78 -27.80
CA PRO A 82 6.59 -20.22 -29.00
C PRO A 82 7.84 -19.42 -28.62
N ASP A 83 8.78 -19.31 -29.55
CA ASP A 83 9.93 -18.41 -29.37
C ASP A 83 9.46 -16.96 -29.22
N GLY A 84 10.13 -16.21 -28.35
CA GLY A 84 9.64 -14.91 -27.87
C GLY A 84 8.60 -15.01 -26.74
N GLY A 85 8.04 -16.20 -26.48
CA GLY A 85 7.15 -16.47 -25.36
C GLY A 85 5.75 -15.88 -25.55
N VAL A 86 5.08 -15.57 -24.44
CA VAL A 86 3.70 -15.05 -24.45
C VAL A 86 3.62 -13.71 -23.74
N ALA A 87 3.09 -12.70 -24.41
CA ALA A 87 2.72 -11.42 -23.80
C ALA A 87 1.22 -11.39 -23.49
N VAL A 88 0.86 -11.02 -22.26
CA VAL A 88 -0.51 -10.78 -21.83
C VAL A 88 -0.72 -9.27 -21.68
N HIS A 89 -1.45 -8.67 -22.62
CA HIS A 89 -1.75 -7.24 -22.65
C HIS A 89 -3.08 -6.97 -21.94
N LEU A 90 -3.02 -6.31 -20.79
CA LEU A 90 -4.22 -5.82 -20.10
C LEU A 90 -4.60 -4.44 -20.64
N ARG A 91 -5.86 -4.25 -20.98
CA ARG A 91 -6.41 -2.96 -21.43
C ARG A 91 -6.72 -2.03 -20.25
N ALA A 92 -6.86 -0.74 -20.52
CA ALA A 92 -7.14 0.31 -19.54
C ALA A 92 -8.29 -0.07 -18.59
N GLY A 93 -8.10 0.17 -17.30
CA GLY A 93 -9.12 -0.12 -16.30
C GLY A 93 -8.55 -0.53 -14.94
N ALA A 94 -9.45 -0.62 -13.96
CA ALA A 94 -9.16 -1.18 -12.64
C ALA A 94 -9.70 -2.61 -12.54
N TYR A 95 -8.80 -3.56 -12.35
CA TYR A 95 -9.08 -4.98 -12.21
C TYR A 95 -9.06 -5.34 -10.73
N GLU A 96 -10.25 -5.55 -10.16
CA GLU A 96 -10.40 -6.03 -8.79
C GLU A 96 -10.07 -7.53 -8.73
N LEU A 97 -8.97 -7.87 -8.06
CA LEU A 97 -8.55 -9.24 -7.91
C LEU A 97 -9.42 -9.95 -6.87
N ALA A 98 -10.11 -11.01 -7.28
CA ALA A 98 -10.92 -11.83 -6.37
C ALA A 98 -10.07 -12.62 -5.36
N ALA A 99 -8.82 -12.92 -5.72
CA ALA A 99 -7.82 -13.62 -4.91
C ALA A 99 -6.42 -13.21 -5.35
N THR A 100 -5.39 -13.52 -4.54
CA THR A 100 -3.99 -13.35 -4.95
C THR A 100 -3.73 -14.11 -6.26
N PHE A 101 -3.15 -13.41 -7.25
CA PHE A 101 -2.74 -13.99 -8.52
C PHE A 101 -1.43 -14.78 -8.32
N SER A 102 -1.58 -16.08 -8.08
CA SER A 102 -0.48 -17.00 -7.82
C SER A 102 0.05 -17.65 -9.09
N LEU A 103 1.37 -17.58 -9.26
CA LEU A 103 2.15 -18.15 -10.36
C LEU A 103 3.22 -19.07 -9.78
N THR A 104 3.29 -20.31 -10.25
CA THR A 104 4.16 -21.37 -9.71
C THR A 104 5.05 -21.95 -10.82
N ALA A 105 5.72 -23.08 -10.59
CA ALA A 105 6.43 -23.83 -11.63
C ALA A 105 5.57 -24.13 -12.88
N GLU A 106 4.27 -24.34 -12.71
CA GLU A 106 3.35 -24.57 -13.84
C GLU A 106 3.27 -23.35 -14.78
N ASP A 107 3.57 -22.16 -14.26
CA ASP A 107 3.45 -20.88 -14.97
C ASP A 107 4.79 -20.37 -15.51
N ALA A 108 5.87 -21.13 -15.29
CA ALA A 108 7.21 -20.75 -15.72
C ALA A 108 7.32 -20.62 -17.25
N GLY A 109 8.03 -19.60 -17.71
CA GLY A 109 8.53 -19.52 -19.08
C GLY A 109 9.84 -20.31 -19.23
N ARG A 110 10.68 -19.86 -20.17
CA ARG A 110 12.07 -20.30 -20.31
C ARG A 110 12.90 -19.17 -20.93
N GLU A 111 14.22 -19.36 -20.95
CA GLU A 111 15.08 -18.49 -21.76
C GLU A 111 14.62 -18.52 -23.22
N GLY A 112 14.54 -17.33 -23.83
CA GLY A 112 13.99 -17.13 -25.18
C GLY A 112 12.47 -17.25 -25.30
N ALA A 113 11.73 -17.68 -24.26
CA ALA A 113 10.28 -17.71 -24.25
C ALA A 113 9.69 -17.36 -22.86
N PRO A 114 9.80 -16.09 -22.42
CA PRO A 114 9.25 -15.62 -21.15
C PRO A 114 7.72 -15.50 -21.18
N ILE A 115 7.10 -15.39 -20.01
CA ILE A 115 5.71 -14.97 -19.86
C ILE A 115 5.68 -13.54 -19.34
N VAL A 116 5.11 -12.61 -20.12
CA VAL A 116 5.11 -11.17 -19.81
C VAL A 116 3.70 -10.67 -19.60
N TYR A 117 3.31 -10.43 -18.35
CA TYR A 117 2.08 -9.69 -18.04
C TYR A 117 2.39 -8.20 -18.11
N ARG A 118 1.63 -7.45 -18.90
CA ARG A 118 1.86 -6.01 -19.04
C ARG A 118 0.60 -5.20 -19.21
N ALA A 119 0.67 -3.96 -18.75
CA ALA A 119 -0.25 -2.93 -19.22
C ALA A 119 -0.08 -2.73 -20.73
N HIS A 120 -1.21 -2.59 -21.43
CA HIS A 120 -1.19 -2.24 -22.85
C HIS A 120 -0.47 -0.89 -23.03
N PRO A 121 0.39 -0.73 -24.05
CA PRO A 121 1.12 0.52 -24.27
C PRO A 121 0.22 1.75 -24.27
N GLY A 122 0.60 2.76 -23.49
CA GLY A 122 -0.14 4.03 -23.36
C GLY A 122 -1.39 3.96 -22.46
N GLU A 123 -1.75 2.80 -21.92
CA GLU A 123 -2.95 2.61 -21.13
C GLU A 123 -2.64 2.46 -19.63
N LYS A 124 -3.45 3.10 -18.77
CA LYS A 124 -3.35 2.93 -17.32
C LYS A 124 -4.13 1.68 -16.90
N VAL A 125 -3.40 0.68 -16.40
CA VAL A 125 -3.96 -0.55 -15.86
C VAL A 125 -3.71 -0.62 -14.37
N ILE A 126 -4.77 -0.70 -13.59
CA ILE A 126 -4.71 -0.80 -12.13
C ILE A 126 -5.06 -2.24 -11.74
N LEU A 127 -4.14 -2.94 -11.08
CA LEU A 127 -4.43 -4.19 -10.38
C LEU A 127 -4.70 -3.85 -8.92
N THR A 128 -5.90 -4.11 -8.43
CA THR A 128 -6.28 -3.74 -7.06
C THR A 128 -6.74 -4.97 -6.27
N GLY A 129 -6.27 -5.05 -5.03
CA GLY A 129 -6.79 -6.00 -4.04
C GLY A 129 -8.00 -5.44 -3.30
N GLY A 130 -8.40 -4.22 -3.65
CA GLY A 130 -9.55 -3.52 -3.12
C GLY A 130 -10.82 -3.93 -3.85
N ARG A 131 -11.88 -4.15 -3.07
CA ARG A 131 -13.23 -4.33 -3.60
C ARG A 131 -14.02 -3.04 -3.51
N SER A 132 -14.79 -2.74 -4.54
CA SER A 132 -15.69 -1.58 -4.53
C SER A 132 -16.76 -1.68 -3.45
N ILE A 133 -17.04 -0.55 -2.79
CA ILE A 133 -18.10 -0.38 -1.79
C ILE A 133 -19.15 0.57 -2.35
N SER A 134 -20.42 0.19 -2.22
CA SER A 134 -21.57 0.95 -2.69
C SER A 134 -22.72 0.93 -1.68
N GLY A 135 -23.88 1.47 -2.05
CA GLY A 135 -25.08 1.43 -1.23
C GLY A 135 -25.04 2.37 -0.02
N PHE A 136 -24.36 3.51 -0.14
CA PHE A 136 -24.31 4.52 0.90
C PHE A 136 -25.67 5.18 1.11
N VAL A 137 -26.08 5.28 2.38
CA VAL A 137 -27.26 6.03 2.82
C VAL A 137 -26.86 7.10 3.83
N PRO A 138 -27.65 8.19 3.96
CA PRO A 138 -27.42 9.20 5.00
C PRO A 138 -27.37 8.59 6.41
N HIS A 139 -26.50 9.13 7.28
CA HIS A 139 -26.46 8.77 8.70
C HIS A 139 -26.65 9.96 9.64
N LYS A 140 -25.60 10.78 9.85
CA LYS A 140 -25.62 11.94 10.75
C LYS A 140 -24.78 13.05 10.16
N GLY A 141 -25.35 14.26 10.04
CA GLY A 141 -24.66 15.38 9.43
C GLY A 141 -24.19 15.04 8.01
N ARG A 142 -22.88 15.12 7.76
CA ARG A 142 -22.26 14.78 6.48
C ARG A 142 -21.78 13.33 6.37
N VAL A 143 -21.91 12.55 7.46
CA VAL A 143 -21.51 11.15 7.49
C VAL A 143 -22.56 10.30 6.78
N LEU A 144 -22.10 9.46 5.87
CA LEU A 144 -22.86 8.41 5.21
C LEU A 144 -22.48 7.05 5.80
N LYS A 145 -23.34 6.05 5.59
CA LYS A 145 -23.05 4.67 5.98
C LYS A 145 -23.41 3.64 4.92
N ALA A 146 -22.70 2.53 4.89
CA ALA A 146 -22.98 1.39 4.02
C ALA A 146 -22.82 0.06 4.81
N ASP A 147 -23.72 -0.88 4.58
CA ASP A 147 -23.59 -2.27 5.05
C ASP A 147 -22.57 -2.99 4.16
N VAL A 148 -21.32 -3.07 4.63
CA VAL A 148 -20.23 -3.72 3.91
C VAL A 148 -20.20 -5.23 4.16
N GLY A 149 -20.86 -5.69 5.23
CA GLY A 149 -21.04 -7.11 5.52
C GLY A 149 -21.68 -7.87 4.36
N LYS A 150 -22.75 -7.30 3.78
CA LYS A 150 -23.43 -7.86 2.59
C LYS A 150 -22.63 -7.78 1.29
N GLN A 151 -21.56 -6.99 1.28
CA GLN A 151 -20.69 -6.77 0.10
C GLN A 151 -19.44 -7.67 0.13
N GLY A 152 -19.40 -8.61 1.07
CA GLY A 152 -18.31 -9.58 1.22
C GLY A 152 -17.16 -9.11 2.12
N PHE A 153 -17.38 -8.08 2.95
CA PHE A 153 -16.40 -7.63 3.94
C PHE A 153 -16.61 -8.23 5.34
N LYS A 154 -17.61 -9.10 5.52
CA LYS A 154 -17.84 -9.76 6.82
C LYS A 154 -16.61 -10.56 7.24
N GLY A 155 -16.06 -10.25 8.43
CA GLY A 155 -14.83 -10.85 8.95
C GLY A 155 -13.54 -10.18 8.46
N ILE A 156 -13.61 -9.21 7.55
CA ILE A 156 -12.46 -8.54 6.97
C ILE A 156 -12.26 -7.18 7.63
N ARG A 157 -11.44 -7.15 8.69
CA ARG A 157 -10.93 -5.88 9.22
C ARG A 157 -9.88 -5.32 8.25
N PHE A 158 -10.24 -4.24 7.55
CA PHE A 158 -9.35 -3.42 6.74
C PHE A 158 -8.97 -2.13 7.48
N LEU A 159 -7.78 -1.60 7.18
CA LEU A 159 -7.26 -0.34 7.78
C LEU A 159 -7.07 0.76 6.74
N GLN A 160 -7.59 0.55 5.52
CA GLN A 160 -7.44 1.45 4.38
C GLN A 160 -8.78 1.58 3.66
N LEU A 161 -9.05 2.78 3.18
CA LEU A 161 -10.19 3.08 2.33
C LEU A 161 -9.68 4.03 1.24
N LEU A 162 -9.93 3.71 -0.02
CA LEU A 162 -9.49 4.49 -1.18
C LEU A 162 -10.71 5.14 -1.82
N PHE A 163 -10.73 6.47 -1.90
CA PHE A 163 -11.76 7.24 -2.60
C PHE A 163 -11.14 7.89 -3.83
N ASN A 164 -11.58 7.52 -5.03
CA ASN A 164 -10.99 7.94 -6.31
C ASN A 164 -9.47 7.69 -6.41
N GLY A 165 -9.00 6.61 -5.78
CA GLY A 165 -7.58 6.26 -5.73
C GLY A 165 -6.78 6.99 -4.64
N GLU A 166 -7.42 7.86 -3.85
CA GLU A 166 -6.78 8.55 -2.73
C GLU A 166 -7.12 7.89 -1.39
N ARG A 167 -6.10 7.62 -0.57
CA ARG A 167 -6.28 7.06 0.77
C ARG A 167 -7.00 8.03 1.70
N GLN A 168 -8.08 7.53 2.29
CA GLN A 168 -8.90 8.21 3.29
C GLN A 168 -8.42 7.89 4.71
N ILE A 169 -8.74 8.78 5.64
CA ILE A 169 -8.17 8.80 6.99
C ILE A 169 -9.04 7.97 7.92
N LEU A 170 -8.47 7.00 8.64
CA LEU A 170 -9.17 6.41 9.78
C LEU A 170 -9.46 7.51 10.79
N ALA A 171 -10.73 7.68 11.15
CA ALA A 171 -11.23 8.67 12.12
C ALA A 171 -10.26 8.81 13.31
N ARG A 172 -9.73 10.02 13.55
CA ARG A 172 -8.60 10.22 14.45
C ARG A 172 -8.66 11.52 15.23
N TYR A 173 -8.00 11.52 16.39
CA TYR A 173 -7.74 12.73 17.14
C TYR A 173 -6.25 12.90 17.47
N PRO A 174 -5.69 14.11 17.30
CA PRO A 174 -6.30 15.22 16.57
C PRO A 174 -6.49 14.91 15.08
N ASN A 175 -7.37 15.69 14.44
CA ASN A 175 -7.56 15.65 12.98
C ASN A 175 -6.24 15.90 12.26
N PHE A 176 -6.05 15.20 11.15
CA PHE A 176 -4.85 15.39 10.33
C PHE A 176 -4.78 16.82 9.78
N ASP A 177 -3.60 17.43 9.89
CA ASP A 177 -3.33 18.76 9.36
C ASP A 177 -2.46 18.65 8.08
N PRO A 178 -3.04 18.82 6.89
CA PRO A 178 -2.28 18.74 5.64
C PRO A 178 -1.33 19.92 5.43
N GLN A 179 -1.53 21.04 6.13
CA GLN A 179 -0.66 22.23 6.03
C GLN A 179 0.58 22.09 6.92
N ASN A 180 0.51 21.29 7.98
CA ASN A 180 1.62 20.96 8.85
C ASN A 180 1.71 19.45 9.12
N PRO A 181 2.07 18.63 8.13
CA PRO A 181 2.04 17.17 8.26
C PRO A 181 3.05 16.61 9.28
N HIS A 182 4.03 17.40 9.71
CA HIS A 182 5.06 16.99 10.67
C HIS A 182 4.82 17.46 12.10
N GLY A 183 4.12 18.57 12.33
CA GLY A 183 3.86 19.12 13.66
C GLY A 183 2.39 19.36 13.99
N GLY A 184 1.52 19.44 12.99
CA GLY A 184 0.08 19.60 13.12
C GLY A 184 -0.65 18.26 13.18
N GLY A 185 -1.86 18.26 13.73
CA GLY A 185 -2.68 17.05 13.86
C GLY A 185 -2.14 16.01 14.85
N PHE A 186 -1.32 16.43 15.81
CA PHE A 186 -0.82 15.59 16.90
C PHE A 186 -1.16 16.19 18.27
N ALA A 187 -1.50 15.33 19.21
CA ALA A 187 -1.45 15.62 20.63
C ALA A 187 -0.03 15.34 21.15
N TYR A 188 0.27 15.86 22.34
CA TYR A 188 1.60 15.72 22.95
C TYR A 188 1.46 15.25 24.39
N VAL A 189 2.24 14.24 24.76
CA VAL A 189 2.27 13.75 26.15
C VAL A 189 2.55 14.91 27.09
N ASP A 190 1.76 15.02 28.16
CA ASP A 190 1.90 16.10 29.13
C ASP A 190 3.14 15.93 30.01
N GLY A 191 3.59 17.04 30.59
CA GLY A 191 4.73 17.11 31.48
C GLY A 191 5.84 18.04 31.00
N GLN A 192 6.86 18.18 31.84
CA GLN A 192 8.00 19.07 31.58
C GLN A 192 9.02 18.39 30.67
N PRO A 193 9.74 19.16 29.82
CA PRO A 193 10.83 18.63 29.02
C PRO A 193 11.90 17.97 29.92
N LEU A 194 12.40 16.81 29.49
CA LEU A 194 13.44 16.07 30.21
C LEU A 194 14.61 15.78 29.28
N ASN A 195 15.81 15.62 29.85
CA ASN A 195 16.97 15.22 29.08
C ASN A 195 16.74 13.82 28.48
N MET A 196 16.72 13.75 27.15
CA MET A 196 16.41 12.55 26.37
C MET A 196 17.35 11.37 26.65
N TYR A 197 18.56 11.62 27.15
CA TYR A 197 19.56 10.59 27.45
C TYR A 197 19.61 10.18 28.92
N LYS A 198 18.84 10.84 29.79
CA LYS A 198 18.72 10.47 31.21
C LYS A 198 17.49 9.59 31.44
N PRO A 199 17.55 8.63 32.40
CA PRO A 199 16.38 7.89 32.84
C PRO A 199 15.31 8.79 33.44
N LEU A 200 14.04 8.39 33.35
CA LEU A 200 12.96 9.05 34.06
C LEU A 200 13.06 8.80 35.58
N PRO A 201 12.87 9.83 36.44
CA PRO A 201 12.67 9.63 37.88
C PRO A 201 11.46 8.72 38.10
N GLY A 202 11.63 7.62 38.84
CA GLY A 202 10.56 6.64 39.09
C GLY A 202 10.43 5.52 38.04
N GLY A 203 11.34 5.47 37.06
CA GLY A 203 11.37 4.43 36.02
C GLY A 203 10.72 4.87 34.71
N GLU A 204 11.05 4.16 33.62
CA GLU A 204 10.53 4.50 32.30
C GLU A 204 9.04 4.14 32.20
N ASN A 205 8.22 5.10 31.75
CA ASN A 205 6.83 4.85 31.39
C ASN A 205 6.78 4.22 29.98
N VAL A 206 6.13 3.07 29.85
CA VAL A 206 6.10 2.30 28.60
C VAL A 206 4.69 1.88 28.19
N ARG A 207 3.67 2.37 28.90
CA ARG A 207 2.30 1.86 28.75
C ARG A 207 1.19 2.90 28.92
N THR A 208 1.44 4.01 29.62
CA THR A 208 0.41 5.00 29.92
C THR A 208 0.75 6.34 29.28
N ILE A 209 -0.21 6.99 28.66
CA ILE A 209 -0.07 8.34 28.12
C ILE A 209 -0.79 9.29 29.06
N GLN A 210 -0.07 10.30 29.53
CA GLN A 210 -0.66 11.44 30.22
C GLN A 210 -1.06 12.47 29.16
N CYS A 211 -2.36 12.77 29.06
CA CYS A 211 -2.89 13.77 28.14
C CYS A 211 -2.82 15.16 28.77
N LYS A 212 -2.62 16.18 27.95
CA LYS A 212 -2.85 17.57 28.38
C LYS A 212 -4.36 17.78 28.57
N PRO A 213 -4.78 18.71 29.45
CA PRO A 213 -6.21 18.96 29.70
C PRO A 213 -7.07 19.16 28.44
N ARG A 214 -6.53 19.87 27.44
CA ARG A 214 -7.21 20.12 26.15
C ARG A 214 -7.37 18.89 25.26
N ASP A 215 -6.53 17.88 25.46
CA ASP A 215 -6.45 16.67 24.65
C ASP A 215 -7.21 15.50 25.32
N ILE A 216 -7.84 15.72 26.47
CA ILE A 216 -8.67 14.73 27.16
C ILE A 216 -9.97 14.51 26.37
N ARG A 217 -10.27 13.24 26.07
CA ARG A 217 -11.47 12.82 25.35
C ARG A 217 -12.27 11.83 26.20
N ALA A 218 -13.58 11.78 25.96
CA ALA A 218 -14.49 10.81 26.59
C ALA A 218 -15.06 9.89 25.51
N TRP A 219 -14.43 8.72 25.35
CA TRP A 219 -14.87 7.68 24.41
C TRP A 219 -15.79 6.69 25.12
N ALA A 220 -16.90 6.31 24.48
CA ALA A 220 -17.81 5.31 25.04
C ALA A 220 -17.19 3.90 25.01
N ARG A 221 -16.40 3.61 23.99
CA ARG A 221 -15.69 2.33 23.77
C ARG A 221 -14.22 2.55 23.42
N PRO A 222 -13.39 3.02 24.37
CA PRO A 222 -12.00 3.38 24.10
C PRO A 222 -11.18 2.22 23.53
N GLU A 223 -11.52 0.97 23.86
CA GLU A 223 -10.84 -0.25 23.44
C GLU A 223 -10.89 -0.54 21.92
N LEU A 224 -11.79 0.13 21.19
CA LEU A 224 -11.81 0.11 19.72
C LEU A 224 -10.63 0.89 19.13
N GLY A 225 -10.15 1.90 19.87
CA GLY A 225 -9.14 2.82 19.44
C GLY A 225 -7.73 2.26 19.49
N GLU A 226 -6.87 2.87 18.68
CA GLU A 226 -5.44 2.61 18.65
C GLU A 226 -4.67 3.90 18.79
N VAL A 227 -3.64 3.90 19.63
CA VAL A 227 -2.68 5.00 19.70
C VAL A 227 -1.54 4.74 18.74
N ILE A 228 -1.21 5.76 17.96
CA ILE A 228 0.06 5.86 17.23
C ILE A 228 0.91 6.91 17.94
N ILE A 229 2.01 6.48 18.52
CA ILE A 229 2.94 7.34 19.26
C ILE A 229 4.33 7.27 18.64
N PHE A 230 5.04 8.40 18.67
CA PHE A 230 6.44 8.50 18.27
C PHE A 230 7.30 8.71 19.52
N PRO A 231 7.69 7.63 20.21
CA PRO A 231 8.26 7.73 21.54
C PRO A 231 9.72 8.21 21.52
N ARG A 232 10.09 8.96 22.57
CA ARG A 232 11.43 9.41 22.99
C ARG A 232 12.29 10.10 21.93
N TYR A 233 12.75 9.34 20.94
CA TYR A 233 13.67 9.80 19.90
C TYR A 233 12.96 10.14 18.58
N ASN A 234 11.67 9.82 18.48
CA ASN A 234 10.82 10.16 17.32
C ASN A 234 11.32 9.57 15.96
N TRP A 235 12.29 8.64 15.96
CA TRP A 235 12.79 7.98 14.75
C TRP A 235 11.91 6.81 14.29
N ASN A 236 11.01 6.34 15.15
CA ASN A 236 9.99 5.35 14.83
C ASN A 236 8.64 5.77 15.41
N ASN A 237 7.59 5.10 14.95
CA ASN A 237 6.30 5.09 15.60
C ASN A 237 5.95 3.67 16.07
N VAL A 238 5.16 3.59 17.12
CA VAL A 238 4.56 2.35 17.62
C VAL A 238 3.05 2.49 17.58
N SER A 239 2.36 1.42 17.16
CA SER A 239 0.92 1.29 17.35
C SER A 239 0.58 0.34 18.49
N ALA A 240 -0.39 0.73 19.32
CA ALA A 240 -0.94 -0.09 20.39
C ALA A 240 -2.43 0.21 20.59
N ARG A 241 -3.25 -0.84 20.73
CA ARG A 241 -4.65 -0.68 21.12
C ARG A 241 -4.76 -0.08 22.52
N ILE A 242 -5.80 0.71 22.72
CA ILE A 242 -6.17 1.27 24.01
C ILE A 242 -6.77 0.14 24.87
N ALA A 243 -6.31 0.01 26.10
CA ALA A 243 -6.90 -0.89 27.10
C ALA A 243 -7.98 -0.17 27.90
N SER A 244 -7.73 1.09 28.28
CA SER A 244 -8.67 1.95 28.96
C SER A 244 -8.29 3.42 28.79
N ALA A 245 -9.26 4.31 28.96
CA ALA A 245 -9.05 5.75 29.08
C ALA A 245 -9.79 6.26 30.33
N ASP A 246 -9.13 7.09 31.13
CA ASP A 246 -9.69 7.71 32.33
C ASP A 246 -9.67 9.24 32.14
N PRO A 247 -10.82 9.84 31.74
CA PRO A 247 -10.91 11.27 31.52
C PRO A 247 -10.68 12.10 32.79
N ALA A 248 -11.03 11.57 33.97
CA ALA A 248 -10.83 12.28 35.23
C ALA A 248 -9.34 12.40 35.60
N LYS A 249 -8.54 11.39 35.23
CA LYS A 249 -7.07 11.41 35.39
C LYS A 249 -6.33 11.94 34.15
N GLY A 250 -7.03 12.11 33.02
CA GLY A 250 -6.43 12.44 31.74
C GLY A 250 -5.45 11.38 31.23
N THR A 251 -5.71 10.09 31.46
CA THR A 251 -4.78 9.01 31.10
C THR A 251 -5.36 8.06 30.05
N ILE A 252 -4.49 7.58 29.15
CA ILE A 252 -4.78 6.49 28.22
C ILE A 252 -3.82 5.35 28.54
N THR A 253 -4.34 4.17 28.85
CA THR A 253 -3.53 2.97 29.12
C THR A 253 -3.52 2.06 27.90
N LEU A 254 -2.36 1.60 27.48
CA LEU A 254 -2.17 0.74 26.30
C LEU A 254 -2.27 -0.75 26.67
N THR A 255 -2.67 -1.58 25.71
CA THR A 255 -2.79 -3.04 25.88
C THR A 255 -1.46 -3.76 26.06
N LYS A 256 -0.34 -3.15 25.64
CA LYS A 256 1.01 -3.71 25.73
C LYS A 256 2.03 -2.64 26.10
N ASN A 257 3.17 -3.06 26.65
CA ASN A 257 4.34 -2.21 26.76
C ASN A 257 4.86 -1.91 25.35
N ILE A 258 5.13 -0.64 25.04
CA ILE A 258 5.62 -0.23 23.71
C ILE A 258 7.14 -0.29 23.59
N ALA A 259 7.83 -0.40 24.73
CA ALA A 259 9.27 -0.53 24.78
C ALA A 259 9.74 -1.94 24.43
N ASP A 260 10.88 -2.02 23.73
CA ASP A 260 11.57 -3.29 23.51
C ASP A 260 11.97 -3.87 24.89
N PRO A 261 11.56 -5.09 25.25
CA PRO A 261 11.97 -5.71 26.51
C PRO A 261 13.49 -5.80 26.68
N LYS A 262 14.25 -5.93 25.58
CA LYS A 262 15.71 -5.98 25.59
C LYS A 262 16.36 -4.58 25.63
N HIS A 263 15.61 -3.55 25.25
CA HIS A 263 16.06 -2.16 25.23
C HIS A 263 14.93 -1.22 25.68
N PRO A 264 14.49 -1.29 26.95
CA PRO A 264 13.32 -0.53 27.43
C PRO A 264 13.49 0.99 27.28
N GLN A 265 14.72 1.47 27.30
CA GLN A 265 15.11 2.85 27.03
C GLN A 265 14.90 3.28 25.57
N SER A 266 14.70 2.37 24.62
CA SER A 266 14.63 2.72 23.19
C SER A 266 13.30 3.33 22.76
N ARG A 267 12.20 3.08 23.49
CA ARG A 267 10.83 3.51 23.12
C ARG A 267 9.94 3.80 24.34
N SER A 268 10.48 4.45 25.37
CA SER A 268 9.66 4.91 26.48
C SER A 268 8.82 6.13 26.11
N ILE A 269 7.64 6.24 26.72
CA ILE A 269 6.71 7.36 26.60
C ILE A 269 7.24 8.49 27.49
N ARG A 270 7.50 9.65 26.90
CA ARG A 270 8.05 10.82 27.58
C ARG A 270 7.20 12.07 27.31
N PRO A 271 7.26 13.08 28.19
CA PRO A 271 6.66 14.37 27.92
C PRO A 271 7.09 14.91 26.55
N LEU A 272 6.14 15.53 25.85
CA LEU A 272 6.31 16.07 24.49
C LEU A 272 6.48 15.03 23.38
N ASP A 273 6.36 13.73 23.66
CA ASP A 273 6.20 12.75 22.60
C ASP A 273 4.88 13.00 21.87
N ARG A 274 4.95 13.10 20.54
CA ARG A 274 3.76 13.30 19.71
C ARG A 274 3.00 11.99 19.55
N PHE A 275 1.68 12.07 19.63
CA PHE A 275 0.80 10.94 19.40
C PHE A 275 -0.52 11.38 18.77
N TYR A 276 -1.25 10.41 18.24
CA TYR A 276 -2.65 10.55 17.90
C TYR A 276 -3.37 9.24 18.20
N VAL A 277 -4.68 9.32 18.41
CA VAL A 277 -5.55 8.16 18.48
C VAL A 277 -6.30 8.01 17.17
N ARG A 278 -6.65 6.80 16.78
CA ARG A 278 -7.47 6.52 15.60
C ARG A 278 -8.46 5.39 15.84
N ASN A 279 -9.37 5.21 14.89
CA ASN A 279 -10.35 4.12 14.85
C ASN A 279 -11.42 4.21 15.97
N LEU A 280 -11.93 5.42 16.22
CA LEU A 280 -13.00 5.69 17.18
C LEU A 280 -14.14 6.44 16.49
N PRO A 281 -15.41 6.05 16.68
CA PRO A 281 -16.54 6.67 15.99
C PRO A 281 -16.78 8.13 16.43
N GLU A 282 -16.43 8.49 17.67
CA GLU A 282 -16.54 9.86 18.18
C GLU A 282 -15.58 10.84 17.50
N GLU A 283 -14.51 10.31 16.88
CA GLU A 283 -13.48 11.09 16.17
C GLU A 283 -13.71 11.09 14.65
N LEU A 284 -14.90 10.69 14.18
CA LEU A 284 -15.31 10.83 12.78
C LEU A 284 -15.96 12.21 12.62
N ASP A 285 -15.14 13.26 12.48
CA ASP A 285 -15.61 14.65 12.52
C ASP A 285 -15.00 15.57 11.44
N ALA A 286 -14.13 15.04 10.57
CA ALA A 286 -13.56 15.76 9.43
C ALA A 286 -13.83 15.11 8.06
N PRO A 287 -13.80 15.89 6.96
CA PRO A 287 -13.87 15.35 5.60
C PRO A 287 -12.76 14.35 5.31
N GLY A 288 -13.11 13.24 4.67
CA GLY A 288 -12.19 12.15 4.34
C GLY A 288 -11.99 11.15 5.47
N GLU A 289 -12.63 11.34 6.63
CA GLU A 289 -12.54 10.38 7.72
C GLU A 289 -13.55 9.23 7.59
N TRP A 290 -13.17 8.06 8.09
CA TRP A 290 -14.03 6.88 8.10
C TRP A 290 -13.83 6.01 9.35
N PHE A 291 -14.85 5.22 9.68
CA PHE A 291 -14.87 4.26 10.77
C PHE A 291 -15.59 2.98 10.34
N LEU A 292 -15.01 1.82 10.61
CA LEU A 292 -15.65 0.52 10.39
C LEU A 292 -16.14 -0.05 11.73
N ASP A 293 -17.46 -0.12 11.89
CA ASP A 293 -18.07 -0.87 12.96
C ASP A 293 -18.02 -2.37 12.64
N GLN A 294 -17.17 -3.10 13.35
CA GLN A 294 -16.96 -4.53 13.13
C GLN A 294 -18.03 -5.42 13.79
N ASP A 295 -18.86 -4.87 14.69
CA ASP A 295 -19.96 -5.62 15.28
C ASP A 295 -21.09 -5.79 14.26
N THR A 296 -21.36 -4.73 13.50
CA THR A 296 -22.42 -4.69 12.49
C THR A 296 -21.92 -4.80 11.05
N TRP A 297 -20.60 -4.71 10.83
CA TRP A 297 -19.98 -4.57 9.51
C TRP A 297 -20.55 -3.38 8.71
N THR A 298 -20.72 -2.26 9.41
CA THR A 298 -21.16 -0.98 8.82
C THR A 298 -19.96 -0.05 8.68
N LEU A 299 -19.70 0.40 7.46
CA LEU A 299 -18.74 1.46 7.18
C LEU A 299 -19.45 2.81 7.33
N TYR A 300 -18.87 3.70 8.12
CA TYR A 300 -19.23 5.11 8.24
C TYR A 300 -18.15 5.95 7.56
N PHE A 301 -18.54 6.91 6.72
CA PHE A 301 -17.61 7.71 5.93
C PHE A 301 -18.13 9.14 5.78
N TRP A 302 -17.28 10.13 6.07
CA TRP A 302 -17.51 11.50 5.66
C TRP A 302 -16.79 11.73 4.32
N PRO A 303 -17.51 11.72 3.19
CA PRO A 303 -16.86 11.87 1.89
C PRO A 303 -16.31 13.29 1.67
N PRO A 304 -15.08 13.46 1.19
CA PRO A 304 -14.48 14.78 0.94
C PRO A 304 -15.05 15.45 -0.33
N ALA A 305 -15.71 14.69 -1.20
CA ALA A 305 -16.41 15.15 -2.40
C ALA A 305 -17.64 14.25 -2.67
N PRO A 306 -18.58 14.64 -3.55
CA PRO A 306 -19.76 13.83 -3.85
C PRO A 306 -19.44 12.39 -4.29
N LEU A 307 -20.25 11.42 -3.88
CA LEU A 307 -20.08 10.00 -4.25
C LEU A 307 -20.50 9.67 -5.69
N ALA A 308 -21.28 10.54 -6.35
CA ALA A 308 -21.77 10.29 -7.69
C ALA A 308 -20.60 10.18 -8.69
N GLY A 309 -20.48 9.03 -9.36
CA GLY A 309 -19.37 8.74 -10.27
C GLY A 309 -18.03 8.46 -9.59
N ALA A 310 -17.98 8.48 -8.25
CA ALA A 310 -16.76 8.19 -7.51
C ALA A 310 -16.58 6.67 -7.30
N THR A 311 -15.34 6.28 -7.07
CA THR A 311 -14.98 4.91 -6.67
C THR A 311 -14.57 4.90 -5.21
N LEU A 312 -15.08 3.94 -4.45
CA LEU A 312 -14.66 3.71 -3.08
C LEU A 312 -14.25 2.25 -2.92
N ARG A 313 -13.03 1.98 -2.50
CA ARG A 313 -12.50 0.61 -2.36
C ARG A 313 -11.89 0.38 -1.00
N ALA A 314 -12.03 -0.84 -0.49
CA ALA A 314 -11.30 -1.31 0.69
C ALA A 314 -10.63 -2.66 0.39
N PRO A 315 -9.42 -2.90 0.93
CA PRO A 315 -8.66 -4.12 0.67
C PRO A 315 -9.39 -5.36 1.18
N ILE A 316 -9.42 -6.41 0.35
CA ILE A 316 -9.83 -7.77 0.75
C ILE A 316 -8.67 -8.77 0.66
N LEU A 317 -7.53 -8.36 0.07
CA LEU A 317 -6.35 -9.19 -0.11
C LEU A 317 -5.15 -8.66 0.68
N ASP A 318 -4.32 -9.57 1.20
CA ASP A 318 -3.01 -9.20 1.76
C ASP A 318 -1.94 -9.05 0.66
N ARG A 319 -2.15 -9.66 -0.52
CA ARG A 319 -1.18 -9.68 -1.62
C ARG A 319 -1.87 -9.73 -2.97
N LEU A 320 -1.34 -8.99 -3.94
CA LEU A 320 -1.86 -8.99 -5.31
C LEU A 320 -1.27 -10.14 -6.13
N ILE A 321 0.05 -10.29 -6.14
CA ILE A 321 0.77 -11.24 -6.97
C ILE A 321 1.73 -12.08 -6.11
N SER A 322 1.71 -13.39 -6.33
CA SER A 322 2.69 -14.32 -5.77
C SER A 322 3.40 -15.06 -6.90
N ILE A 323 4.73 -14.99 -6.94
CA ILE A 323 5.57 -15.70 -7.91
C ILE A 323 6.42 -16.72 -7.16
N GLY A 324 6.22 -18.00 -7.48
CA GLY A 324 6.90 -19.13 -6.89
C GLY A 324 6.00 -20.01 -5.99
N PRO A 325 6.53 -21.13 -5.49
CA PRO A 325 7.91 -21.59 -5.67
C PRO A 325 8.20 -22.13 -7.08
N LYS A 326 9.49 -22.15 -7.46
CA LYS A 326 10.04 -22.71 -8.70
C LYS A 326 9.47 -22.12 -10.01
N ALA A 327 8.85 -20.95 -9.93
CA ALA A 327 8.50 -20.16 -11.11
C ALA A 327 9.77 -19.58 -11.74
N ASN A 328 9.78 -19.38 -13.06
CA ASN A 328 10.89 -18.69 -13.72
C ASN A 328 10.49 -17.96 -15.01
N HIS A 329 11.28 -16.96 -15.42
CA HIS A 329 11.07 -16.16 -16.64
C HIS A 329 9.67 -15.52 -16.73
N ILE A 330 9.15 -15.04 -15.59
CA ILE A 330 7.87 -14.33 -15.49
C ILE A 330 8.14 -12.84 -15.29
N GLN A 331 7.39 -11.99 -16.00
CA GLN A 331 7.56 -10.54 -15.91
C GLN A 331 6.23 -9.83 -15.67
N PHE A 332 6.26 -8.78 -14.84
CA PHE A 332 5.15 -7.85 -14.63
C PHE A 332 5.59 -6.44 -14.97
N ARG A 333 4.89 -5.78 -15.91
CA ARG A 333 5.31 -4.49 -16.45
C ARG A 333 4.21 -3.45 -16.58
N GLY A 334 4.52 -2.23 -16.17
CA GLY A 334 3.70 -1.05 -16.46
C GLY A 334 2.38 -0.96 -15.70
N PHE A 335 2.16 -1.77 -14.66
CA PHE A 335 0.94 -1.74 -13.87
C PHE A 335 0.98 -0.66 -12.80
N VAL A 336 -0.18 -0.10 -12.51
CA VAL A 336 -0.47 0.48 -11.18
C VAL A 336 -0.96 -0.64 -10.28
N MET A 337 -0.45 -0.72 -9.06
CA MET A 337 -0.80 -1.77 -8.10
C MET A 337 -1.16 -1.15 -6.76
N GLU A 338 -2.37 -1.41 -6.27
CA GLU A 338 -2.92 -0.76 -5.08
C GLU A 338 -3.84 -1.66 -4.24
N GLY A 339 -4.18 -1.20 -3.04
CA GLY A 339 -5.33 -1.71 -2.29
C GLY A 339 -5.16 -3.12 -1.72
N CYS A 340 -3.96 -3.47 -1.22
CA CYS A 340 -3.76 -4.69 -0.43
C CYS A 340 -3.22 -4.38 0.97
N ASP A 341 -3.54 -5.21 1.96
CA ASP A 341 -3.17 -4.99 3.37
C ASP A 341 -1.77 -5.52 3.76
N GLY A 342 -1.05 -6.11 2.80
CA GLY A 342 0.30 -6.62 2.95
C GLY A 342 1.22 -6.26 1.76
N THR A 343 1.97 -7.24 1.27
CA THR A 343 2.95 -7.05 0.19
C THR A 343 2.28 -7.14 -1.18
N ALA A 344 2.50 -6.16 -2.07
CA ALA A 344 1.87 -6.16 -3.40
C ALA A 344 2.34 -7.36 -4.25
N ILE A 345 3.66 -7.53 -4.35
CA ILE A 345 4.30 -8.61 -5.10
C ILE A 345 5.29 -9.36 -4.20
N ASP A 346 5.09 -10.67 -4.06
CA ASP A 346 6.02 -11.56 -3.36
C ASP A 346 6.61 -12.56 -4.35
N VAL A 347 7.93 -12.54 -4.48
CA VAL A 347 8.71 -13.46 -5.33
C VAL A 347 9.51 -14.36 -4.40
N ARG A 348 9.24 -15.66 -4.45
CA ARG A 348 9.84 -16.64 -3.53
C ARG A 348 10.34 -17.87 -4.25
N ASP A 349 11.62 -18.20 -4.04
CA ASP A 349 12.26 -19.39 -4.62
C ASP A 349 12.02 -19.49 -6.14
N ALA A 350 12.18 -18.36 -6.84
CA ALA A 350 11.91 -18.20 -8.26
C ALA A 350 13.13 -17.61 -8.98
N ASP A 351 13.32 -17.95 -10.26
CA ASP A 351 14.50 -17.57 -11.03
C ASP A 351 14.14 -16.65 -12.22
N SER A 352 15.00 -15.69 -12.55
CA SER A 352 14.88 -14.86 -13.77
C SER A 352 13.53 -14.14 -13.91
N CYS A 353 12.93 -13.69 -12.81
CA CYS A 353 11.67 -12.92 -12.83
C CYS A 353 11.94 -11.41 -12.79
N LEU A 354 11.12 -10.63 -13.48
CA LEU A 354 11.32 -9.17 -13.60
C LEU A 354 10.07 -8.37 -13.24
N ILE A 355 10.22 -7.44 -12.31
CA ILE A 355 9.19 -6.47 -11.91
C ILE A 355 9.62 -5.09 -12.38
N ALA A 356 9.16 -4.65 -13.56
CA ALA A 356 9.70 -3.44 -14.20
C ALA A 356 8.63 -2.38 -14.53
N GLY A 357 8.91 -1.12 -14.21
CA GLY A 357 8.07 0.01 -14.62
C GLY A 357 6.67 0.04 -14.00
N ASN A 358 6.48 -0.62 -12.86
CA ASN A 358 5.22 -0.60 -12.12
C ASN A 358 5.17 0.59 -11.15
N THR A 359 3.99 1.14 -10.92
CA THR A 359 3.71 2.09 -9.83
C THR A 359 2.99 1.35 -8.72
N ILE A 360 3.62 1.21 -7.56
CA ILE A 360 3.04 0.50 -6.42
C ILE A 360 2.82 1.51 -5.30
N HIS A 361 1.56 1.68 -4.91
CA HIS A 361 1.17 2.57 -3.82
C HIS A 361 -0.03 1.96 -3.09
N ASP A 362 -0.37 2.51 -1.93
CA ASP A 362 -1.52 2.04 -1.16
C ASP A 362 -1.56 0.54 -0.84
N THR A 363 -0.37 0.01 -0.54
CA THR A 363 -0.17 -1.36 -0.10
C THR A 363 0.40 -1.42 1.31
N GLY A 364 0.07 -2.47 2.05
CA GLY A 364 0.57 -2.71 3.41
C GLY A 364 -0.33 -2.09 4.48
N GLY A 365 -0.10 -2.45 5.75
CA GLY A 365 -0.81 -1.85 6.88
C GLY A 365 -1.31 -2.83 7.94
N LYS A 366 -1.41 -4.13 7.62
CA LYS A 366 -1.91 -5.14 8.57
C LYS A 366 -0.84 -6.11 9.07
N LEU A 367 0.15 -6.45 8.25
CA LEU A 367 1.19 -7.41 8.58
C LEU A 367 2.50 -6.70 8.98
N ALA A 368 3.13 -7.16 10.07
CA ALA A 368 4.50 -6.77 10.37
C ALA A 368 5.41 -7.21 9.20
N TRP A 369 6.22 -6.31 8.66
CA TRP A 369 7.17 -6.55 7.56
C TRP A 369 6.59 -6.69 6.14
N SER A 370 5.50 -5.99 5.83
CA SER A 370 5.07 -5.78 4.43
C SER A 370 5.96 -4.77 3.69
N ALA A 371 6.18 -4.97 2.40
CA ALA A 371 6.83 -4.02 1.49
C ALA A 371 6.10 -4.01 0.15
N ALA A 372 6.38 -3.04 -0.73
CA ALA A 372 5.79 -3.02 -2.07
C ALA A 372 6.15 -4.28 -2.87
N VAL A 373 7.43 -4.66 -2.85
CA VAL A 373 7.96 -5.88 -3.47
C VAL A 373 8.85 -6.59 -2.46
N VAL A 374 8.69 -7.91 -2.35
CA VAL A 374 9.55 -8.78 -1.55
C VAL A 374 10.13 -9.85 -2.45
N ILE A 375 11.44 -10.03 -2.43
CA ILE A 375 12.16 -11.10 -3.15
C ILE A 375 12.91 -11.93 -2.10
N ARG A 376 12.68 -13.24 -2.07
CA ARG A 376 13.29 -14.17 -1.10
C ARG A 376 13.67 -15.48 -1.78
N GLY A 377 14.96 -15.82 -1.76
CA GLY A 377 15.47 -17.01 -2.44
C GLY A 377 15.44 -16.88 -3.97
N GLY A 378 15.95 -17.89 -4.67
CA GLY A 378 16.10 -17.88 -6.13
C GLY A 378 17.26 -17.02 -6.63
N ARG A 379 17.30 -16.79 -7.95
CA ARG A 379 18.40 -16.09 -8.67
C ARG A 379 17.87 -15.15 -9.74
N ASN A 380 18.63 -14.10 -10.07
CA ASN A 380 18.36 -13.19 -11.19
C ASN A 380 16.95 -12.58 -11.18
N CYS A 381 16.38 -12.32 -10.00
CA CYS A 381 15.12 -11.60 -9.87
C CYS A 381 15.39 -10.13 -9.55
N GLY A 382 14.62 -9.21 -10.16
CA GLY A 382 14.81 -7.76 -10.01
C GLY A 382 13.57 -6.94 -10.23
#